data_AF-A0A7X9WJY0-F1
#
_entry.id   AF-A0A7X9WJY0-F1
#
_cell.length_a   1.000
_cell.length_b   1.000
_cell.length_c   1.000
_cell.angle_alpha   90.00
_cell.angle_beta   90.00
_cell.angle_gamma   90.00
#
_symmetry.space_group_name_H-M   'P 1'
#
loop_
_entity.id
_entity.type
_entity.pdbx_description
1 polymer ?
#
loop_
_entity_poly.entity_id
_entity_poly.type
_entity_poly.pdbx_seq_one_letter_code
_entity_poly.pdbx_strand_id
1 'polypeptide(L)'
;MTTLAGNKIRRFREERSLSRAAFGAWYDTPGSTVQGWEDEGKRANAQVVNQIAANGIAHHADWYVEVRGADNDTVGEWKPDSWKAAEARQLPTYPDPVALDAATDRLASYPPLVFAGEARNLTADLARVAEGKAFLLQGGDCAESFAEFHPNNIRDTFRVILQMAVVLTYASKLPTVKVGRMAGQFAKPRSADTETIDGLELPSYRGDNVNDIAFTAEGRKPDPARMIRGYNQSAATLNLLRAFASGGYANLHQVHKWTHDFMGKSPWADRYAEMAARIGEALDFMQACGIDADSVPQLKATDFYTSHEALLLPYEQALTRQDSLTGDWYDTSAHMLWIGDRTRFEGSAHVEFLRGIGNPIGMKCGPSLEPDALLRLLDTLNPYRIPGRMTLITRYGHDKIEAGLPALVRAVKREGHSVVWSCDPMHGNVVKAANGYKTRPFERILAEVRGFFAVHRAEGTFAGGIHCEMTGQNVTECTGGAIDITEHGLADRYHTHCDPRLNAGQSLELAFLLAEMLNAEMKHRRPEGA
;
A
#
# COMPACT_ATOMS: atom_id res chain seq x y z
N MET A 1 0.67 -16.11 -29.50
CA MET A 1 0.23 -15.44 -28.26
C MET A 1 -0.30 -16.51 -27.32
N THR A 2 -0.29 -16.31 -26.00
CA THR A 2 -0.92 -17.26 -25.06
C THR A 2 -2.24 -16.64 -24.61
N THR A 3 -3.33 -17.39 -24.61
CA THR A 3 -4.61 -16.93 -24.09
C THR A 3 -4.67 -17.10 -22.56
N LEU A 4 -5.57 -16.41 -21.88
CA LEU A 4 -5.86 -16.61 -20.46
C LEU A 4 -6.21 -18.08 -20.20
N ALA A 5 -6.93 -18.71 -21.14
CA ALA A 5 -7.21 -20.14 -21.13
C ALA A 5 -5.91 -20.96 -21.18
N GLY A 6 -4.98 -20.65 -22.08
CA GLY A 6 -3.68 -21.31 -22.17
C GLY A 6 -2.88 -21.24 -20.86
N ASN A 7 -2.87 -20.07 -20.20
CA ASN A 7 -2.20 -19.89 -18.91
C ASN A 7 -2.89 -20.65 -17.76
N LYS A 8 -4.23 -20.58 -17.68
CA LYS A 8 -5.01 -21.35 -16.69
C LYS A 8 -4.80 -22.85 -16.85
N ILE A 9 -4.80 -23.36 -18.08
CA ILE A 9 -4.52 -24.77 -18.38
C ILE A 9 -3.08 -25.15 -18.01
N ARG A 10 -2.09 -24.29 -18.28
CA ARG A 10 -0.69 -24.52 -17.88
C ARG A 10 -0.57 -24.64 -16.36
N ARG A 11 -1.12 -23.67 -15.62
CA ARG A 11 -1.09 -23.66 -14.16
C ARG A 11 -1.78 -24.88 -13.55
N PHE A 12 -2.97 -25.21 -14.03
CA PHE A 12 -3.72 -26.40 -13.59
C PHE A 12 -2.89 -27.69 -13.72
N ARG A 13 -2.10 -27.79 -14.79
CA ARG A 13 -1.22 -28.93 -15.05
C ARG A 13 0.01 -28.94 -14.15
N GLU A 14 0.66 -27.79 -13.96
CA GLU A 14 1.83 -27.65 -13.10
C GLU A 14 1.50 -27.97 -11.63
N GLU A 15 0.37 -27.46 -11.13
CA GLU A 15 -0.10 -27.73 -9.75
C GLU A 15 -0.39 -29.22 -9.49
N ARG A 16 -0.65 -30.00 -10.54
CA ARG A 16 -0.96 -31.44 -10.46
C ARG A 16 0.14 -32.34 -11.02
N SER A 17 1.31 -31.77 -11.35
CA SER A 17 2.42 -32.51 -12.00
C SER A 17 1.98 -33.28 -13.26
N LEU A 18 1.01 -32.75 -14.01
CA LEU A 18 0.45 -33.39 -15.20
C LEU A 18 1.25 -33.01 -16.47
N SER A 19 1.71 -34.03 -17.19
CA SER A 19 2.29 -33.84 -18.52
C SER A 19 1.24 -33.30 -19.51
N ARG A 20 1.70 -32.73 -20.64
CA ARG A 20 0.80 -32.24 -21.71
C ARG A 20 -0.06 -33.39 -22.25
N ALA A 21 0.55 -34.54 -22.48
CA ALA A 21 -0.11 -35.75 -22.96
C ALA A 21 -1.14 -36.30 -21.96
N ALA A 22 -0.81 -36.30 -20.66
CA ALA A 22 -1.73 -36.77 -19.61
C ALA A 22 -2.98 -35.89 -19.49
N PHE A 23 -2.82 -34.57 -19.63
CA PHE A 23 -3.95 -33.64 -19.66
C PHE A 23 -4.80 -33.79 -20.93
N GLY A 24 -4.18 -33.92 -22.11
CA GLY A 24 -4.90 -34.13 -23.37
C GLY A 24 -5.71 -35.44 -23.39
N ALA A 25 -5.22 -36.49 -22.70
CA ALA A 25 -5.94 -37.75 -22.57
C ALA A 25 -7.28 -37.62 -21.81
N TRP A 26 -7.47 -36.60 -20.97
CA TRP A 26 -8.76 -36.36 -20.28
C TRP A 26 -9.88 -35.93 -21.24
N TYR A 27 -9.50 -35.45 -22.42
CA TYR A 27 -10.41 -34.89 -23.41
C TYR A 27 -10.25 -35.59 -24.77
N ASP A 28 -9.82 -36.86 -24.78
CA ASP A 28 -9.59 -37.68 -25.98
C ASP A 28 -8.69 -37.01 -27.05
N THR A 29 -7.71 -36.22 -26.60
CA THR A 29 -6.78 -35.47 -27.46
C THR A 29 -5.31 -35.66 -27.03
N PRO A 30 -4.78 -36.91 -27.03
CA PRO A 30 -3.41 -37.18 -26.56
C PRO A 30 -2.39 -36.62 -27.56
N GLY A 31 -1.57 -35.65 -27.14
CA GLY A 31 -0.49 -35.08 -27.94
C GLY A 31 -0.59 -33.59 -28.24
N SER A 32 -1.72 -32.95 -27.93
CA SER A 32 -1.86 -31.51 -28.13
C SER A 32 -1.01 -30.72 -27.12
N THR A 33 -0.12 -29.84 -27.59
CA THR A 33 0.59 -28.91 -26.71
C THR A 33 -0.34 -27.76 -26.34
N VAL A 34 -0.32 -27.23 -25.11
CA VAL A 34 -1.17 -26.09 -24.73
C VAL A 34 -1.01 -24.87 -25.68
N GLN A 35 0.13 -24.76 -26.36
CA GLN A 35 0.36 -23.82 -27.47
C GLN A 35 -0.20 -24.34 -28.82
N GLY A 36 -0.08 -25.62 -29.14
CA GLY A 36 -0.60 -26.27 -30.34
C GLY A 36 -2.09 -26.62 -30.34
N TRP A 37 -2.88 -26.04 -29.41
CA TRP A 37 -4.32 -25.84 -29.64
C TRP A 37 -4.59 -24.59 -30.51
N GLU A 38 -3.53 -23.86 -30.84
CA GLU A 38 -3.44 -22.80 -31.84
C GLU A 38 -2.13 -22.99 -32.63
N ASP A 39 -2.13 -23.84 -33.67
CA ASP A 39 -1.20 -23.64 -34.79
C ASP A 39 -2.05 -23.31 -36.03
N GLU A 40 -1.73 -22.20 -36.67
CA GLU A 40 -2.34 -21.72 -37.93
C GLU A 40 -3.86 -21.44 -37.90
N GLY A 41 -4.39 -20.87 -36.80
CA GLY A 41 -5.74 -20.30 -36.79
C GLY A 41 -6.90 -21.31 -36.78
N LYS A 42 -6.65 -22.58 -36.43
CA LYS A 42 -7.71 -23.56 -36.14
C LYS A 42 -7.93 -23.69 -34.62
N ARG A 43 -9.11 -23.22 -34.18
CA ARG A 43 -9.58 -23.24 -32.78
C ARG A 43 -9.73 -24.66 -32.24
N ALA A 44 -9.57 -24.84 -30.92
CA ALA A 44 -9.97 -26.05 -30.21
C ALA A 44 -11.44 -26.45 -30.52
N ASN A 45 -11.71 -27.75 -30.64
CA ASN A 45 -13.07 -28.26 -30.86
C ASN A 45 -14.00 -27.76 -29.72
N ALA A 46 -15.17 -27.21 -30.08
CA ALA A 46 -16.15 -26.65 -29.13
C ALA A 46 -16.54 -27.64 -28.02
N GLN A 47 -16.55 -28.94 -28.32
CA GLN A 47 -16.80 -29.98 -27.32
C GLN A 47 -15.76 -29.99 -26.20
N VAL A 48 -14.48 -29.82 -26.54
CA VAL A 48 -13.38 -29.80 -25.56
C VAL A 48 -13.39 -28.50 -24.76
N VAL A 49 -13.64 -27.37 -25.42
CA VAL A 49 -13.80 -26.07 -24.74
C VAL A 49 -14.91 -26.13 -23.69
N ASN A 50 -16.05 -26.74 -24.03
CA ASN A 50 -17.16 -26.93 -23.11
C ASN A 50 -16.81 -27.86 -21.93
N GLN A 51 -16.04 -28.93 -22.17
CA GLN A 51 -15.60 -29.83 -21.12
C GLN A 51 -14.57 -29.19 -20.18
N ILE A 52 -13.62 -28.41 -20.71
CA ILE A 52 -12.65 -27.64 -19.92
C ILE A 52 -13.37 -26.60 -19.04
N ALA A 53 -14.40 -25.94 -19.58
CA ALA A 53 -15.24 -25.01 -18.83
C ALA A 53 -16.09 -25.72 -17.76
N ALA A 54 -16.66 -26.88 -18.09
CA ALA A 54 -17.45 -27.69 -17.13
C ALA A 54 -16.59 -28.20 -15.96
N ASN A 55 -15.31 -28.45 -16.20
CA ASN A 55 -14.34 -28.83 -15.17
C ASN A 55 -13.75 -27.63 -14.40
N GLY A 56 -14.22 -26.40 -14.67
CA GLY A 56 -13.79 -25.19 -13.96
C GLY A 56 -12.33 -24.79 -14.22
N ILE A 57 -11.74 -25.24 -15.33
CA ILE A 57 -10.31 -25.03 -15.61
C ILE A 57 -10.10 -23.70 -16.37
N ALA A 58 -10.88 -23.44 -17.41
CA ALA A 58 -10.91 -22.19 -18.16
C ALA A 58 -12.29 -21.99 -18.77
N HIS A 59 -12.81 -20.77 -18.70
CA HIS A 59 -14.12 -20.39 -19.24
C HIS A 59 -14.03 -19.93 -20.69
N HIS A 60 -15.17 -19.90 -21.38
CA HIS A 60 -15.24 -19.53 -22.80
C HIS A 60 -14.62 -18.15 -23.07
N ALA A 61 -14.84 -17.17 -22.18
CA ALA A 61 -14.26 -15.83 -22.30
C ALA A 61 -12.72 -15.84 -22.26
N ASP A 62 -12.10 -16.78 -21.53
CA ASP A 62 -10.65 -16.85 -21.34
C ASP A 62 -9.89 -17.18 -22.64
N TRP A 63 -10.57 -17.76 -23.63
CA TRP A 63 -10.00 -18.06 -24.94
C TRP A 63 -9.87 -16.82 -25.83
N TYR A 64 -10.57 -15.74 -25.48
CA TYR A 64 -10.54 -14.47 -26.22
C TYR A 64 -9.74 -13.39 -25.49
N VAL A 65 -9.25 -13.70 -24.28
CA VAL A 65 -8.37 -12.83 -23.52
C VAL A 65 -6.94 -13.26 -23.80
N GLU A 66 -6.17 -12.43 -24.49
CA GLU A 66 -4.73 -12.64 -24.64
C GLU A 66 -4.03 -12.33 -23.31
N VAL A 67 -3.18 -13.26 -22.85
CA VAL A 67 -2.38 -13.09 -21.63
C VAL A 67 -0.94 -13.35 -21.96
N ARG A 68 -0.08 -12.39 -21.60
CA ARG A 68 1.35 -12.50 -21.88
C ARG A 68 1.92 -13.75 -21.20
N GLY A 69 2.53 -14.62 -21.99
CA GLY A 69 3.43 -15.67 -21.50
C GLY A 69 4.80 -15.07 -21.20
N ALA A 70 5.62 -15.79 -20.44
CA ALA A 70 7.00 -15.38 -20.14
C ALA A 70 7.90 -15.25 -21.38
N ASP A 71 7.47 -15.75 -22.55
CA ASP A 71 8.33 -15.91 -23.73
C ASP A 71 7.86 -15.15 -25.00
N ASN A 72 7.04 -14.08 -24.90
CA ASN A 72 6.73 -13.30 -26.12
C ASN A 72 6.43 -11.81 -25.85
N ASP A 73 7.50 -11.01 -25.86
CA ASP A 73 7.49 -9.56 -25.97
C ASP A 73 7.08 -9.09 -27.37
N THR A 74 5.82 -8.68 -27.57
CA THR A 74 5.43 -7.87 -28.74
C THR A 74 4.32 -6.84 -28.44
N VAL A 75 4.20 -6.42 -27.19
CA VAL A 75 3.80 -5.04 -26.85
C VAL A 75 4.99 -4.52 -26.05
N GLY A 76 5.83 -3.71 -26.71
CA GLY A 76 7.18 -3.29 -26.31
C GLY A 76 7.70 -3.88 -24.99
N GLU A 77 8.75 -4.69 -25.07
CA GLU A 77 9.55 -5.16 -23.92
C GLU A 77 9.57 -4.09 -22.82
N TRP A 78 9.01 -4.41 -21.65
CA TRP A 78 8.95 -3.43 -20.57
C TRP A 78 10.37 -3.04 -20.19
N LYS A 79 10.59 -1.73 -20.09
CA LYS A 79 11.84 -1.14 -19.61
C LYS A 79 11.52 -0.11 -18.56
N PRO A 80 12.45 0.22 -17.66
CA PRO A 80 12.24 1.26 -16.66
C PRO A 80 11.79 2.62 -17.23
N ASP A 81 12.06 2.90 -18.52
CA ASP A 81 11.67 4.13 -19.21
C ASP A 81 10.45 4.00 -20.15
N SER A 82 9.84 2.82 -20.24
CA SER A 82 8.66 2.56 -21.08
C SER A 82 7.46 3.47 -20.77
N TRP A 83 7.35 3.93 -19.52
CA TRP A 83 6.32 4.88 -19.08
C TRP A 83 6.35 6.22 -19.84
N LYS A 84 7.49 6.61 -20.43
CA LYS A 84 7.62 7.86 -21.20
C LYS A 84 6.76 7.86 -22.48
N ALA A 85 6.35 6.70 -22.96
CA ALA A 85 5.45 6.55 -24.11
C ALA A 85 3.96 6.60 -23.74
N ALA A 86 3.63 6.61 -22.44
CA ALA A 86 2.27 6.62 -21.91
C ALA A 86 1.85 8.01 -21.41
N GLU A 87 0.55 8.22 -21.18
CA GLU A 87 0.06 9.52 -20.69
C GLU A 87 0.46 9.73 -19.23
N ALA A 88 1.28 10.74 -18.97
CA ALA A 88 1.66 11.12 -17.62
C ALA A 88 0.85 12.32 -17.12
N ARG A 89 0.25 12.18 -15.94
CA ARG A 89 -0.38 13.29 -15.20
C ARG A 89 0.43 13.61 -13.95
N GLN A 90 0.29 14.82 -13.42
CA GLN A 90 0.87 15.26 -12.14
C GLN A 90 2.41 15.38 -12.09
N LEU A 91 3.13 15.05 -13.17
CA LEU A 91 4.57 15.29 -13.25
C LEU A 91 4.88 16.79 -13.33
N PRO A 92 5.97 17.26 -12.68
CA PRO A 92 6.42 18.63 -12.84
C PRO A 92 7.04 18.86 -14.22
N THR A 93 6.97 20.09 -14.70
CA THR A 93 7.78 20.55 -15.83
C THR A 93 9.08 21.15 -15.30
N TYR A 94 10.18 20.41 -15.45
CA TYR A 94 11.50 20.94 -15.12
C TYR A 94 11.99 21.90 -16.21
N PRO A 95 12.50 23.09 -15.85
CA PRO A 95 12.90 24.10 -16.81
C PRO A 95 14.23 23.80 -17.52
N ASP A 96 15.07 22.95 -16.93
CA ASP A 96 16.36 22.54 -17.49
C ASP A 96 16.39 21.00 -17.62
N PRO A 97 16.23 20.44 -18.83
CA PRO A 97 16.27 18.99 -19.05
C PRO A 97 17.66 18.40 -18.82
N VAL A 98 18.74 19.16 -19.04
CA VAL A 98 20.12 18.67 -18.82
C VAL A 98 20.37 18.51 -17.32
N ALA A 99 19.88 19.45 -16.51
CA ALA A 99 19.93 19.32 -15.05
C ALA A 99 19.09 18.14 -14.54
N LEU A 100 17.97 17.85 -15.19
CA LEU A 100 17.14 16.68 -14.87
C LEU A 100 17.89 15.38 -15.14
N ASP A 101 18.44 15.23 -16.35
CA ASP A 101 19.21 14.05 -16.75
C ASP A 101 20.41 13.84 -15.81
N ALA A 102 21.16 14.91 -15.50
CA ALA A 102 22.29 14.84 -14.57
C ALA A 102 21.87 14.39 -13.16
N ALA A 103 20.70 14.81 -12.69
CA ALA A 103 20.18 14.37 -11.39
C ALA A 103 19.77 12.90 -11.41
N THR A 104 19.08 12.44 -12.47
CA THR A 104 18.65 11.04 -12.60
C THR A 104 19.82 10.09 -12.82
N ASP A 105 20.83 10.47 -13.60
CA ASP A 105 22.05 9.67 -13.81
C ASP A 105 22.82 9.49 -12.50
N ARG A 106 22.90 10.55 -11.71
CA ARG A 106 23.52 10.49 -10.38
C ARG A 106 22.76 9.55 -9.44
N LEU A 107 21.43 9.62 -9.42
CA LEU A 107 20.60 8.72 -8.61
C LEU A 107 20.73 7.26 -9.08
N ALA A 108 20.81 7.01 -10.38
CA ALA A 108 21.01 5.67 -10.93
C ALA A 108 22.29 5.00 -10.41
N SER A 109 23.35 5.80 -10.19
CA SER A 109 24.63 5.35 -9.64
C SER A 109 24.63 5.10 -8.12
N TYR A 110 23.60 5.55 -7.39
CA TYR A 110 23.54 5.43 -5.93
C TYR A 110 23.08 4.05 -5.49
N PRO A 111 23.44 3.60 -4.26
CA PRO A 111 22.91 2.37 -3.70
C PRO A 111 21.36 2.32 -3.72
N PRO A 112 20.76 1.12 -3.80
CA PRO A 112 19.33 0.97 -3.58
C PRO A 112 18.95 1.30 -2.13
N LEU A 113 17.73 1.80 -1.88
CA LEU A 113 17.23 1.99 -0.52
C LEU A 113 16.79 0.65 0.10
N VAL A 114 16.21 -0.23 -0.71
CA VAL A 114 15.75 -1.56 -0.29
C VAL A 114 16.30 -2.65 -1.19
N PHE A 115 16.45 -3.86 -0.65
CA PHE A 115 16.84 -5.02 -1.43
C PHE A 115 15.62 -5.74 -2.03
N ALA A 116 15.75 -6.27 -3.24
CA ALA A 116 14.65 -6.97 -3.96
C ALA A 116 14.06 -8.14 -3.15
N GLY A 117 14.90 -8.87 -2.39
CA GLY A 117 14.44 -9.93 -1.50
C GLY A 117 13.51 -9.43 -0.39
N GLU A 118 13.68 -8.20 0.10
CA GLU A 118 12.81 -7.62 1.12
C GLU A 118 11.43 -7.29 0.55
N ALA A 119 11.36 -6.82 -0.70
CA ALA A 119 10.10 -6.62 -1.41
C ALA A 119 9.36 -7.95 -1.62
N ARG A 120 10.07 -9.04 -1.96
CA ARG A 120 9.48 -10.39 -2.03
C ARG A 120 8.94 -10.88 -0.69
N ASN A 121 9.67 -10.64 0.40
CA ASN A 121 9.19 -10.97 1.75
C ASN A 121 7.89 -10.21 2.06
N LEU A 122 7.82 -8.92 1.73
CA LEU A 122 6.59 -8.15 1.88
C LEU A 122 5.44 -8.70 1.01
N THR A 123 5.70 -9.10 -0.23
CA THR A 123 4.68 -9.77 -1.08
C THR A 123 4.14 -11.03 -0.40
N ALA A 124 5.01 -11.87 0.18
CA ALA A 124 4.59 -13.07 0.91
C ALA A 124 3.77 -12.73 2.17
N ASP A 125 4.12 -11.66 2.87
CA ASP A 125 3.37 -11.17 4.03
C ASP A 125 1.99 -10.64 3.64
N LEU A 126 1.90 -9.88 2.56
CA LEU A 126 0.65 -9.39 2.01
C LEU A 126 -0.21 -10.53 1.42
N ALA A 127 0.40 -11.63 0.97
CA ALA A 127 -0.34 -12.83 0.58
C ALA A 127 -1.10 -13.42 1.77
N ARG A 128 -0.47 -13.47 2.96
CA ARG A 128 -1.15 -13.86 4.21
C ARG A 128 -2.31 -12.93 4.56
N VAL A 129 -2.16 -11.62 4.30
CA VAL A 129 -3.24 -10.65 4.49
C VAL A 129 -4.40 -10.93 3.53
N ALA A 130 -4.12 -11.15 2.24
CA ALA A 130 -5.15 -11.48 1.24
C ALA A 130 -5.94 -12.75 1.59
N GLU A 131 -5.30 -13.71 2.28
CA GLU A 131 -5.91 -14.95 2.77
C GLU A 131 -6.67 -14.79 4.10
N GLY A 132 -6.64 -13.63 4.75
CA GLY A 132 -7.24 -13.42 6.07
C GLY A 132 -6.45 -14.02 7.23
N LYS A 133 -5.14 -14.23 7.05
CA LYS A 133 -4.21 -14.79 8.05
C LYS A 133 -3.27 -13.75 8.66
N ALA A 134 -3.37 -12.49 8.24
CA ALA A 134 -2.64 -11.34 8.76
C ALA A 134 -3.46 -10.07 8.51
N PHE A 135 -3.06 -8.94 9.10
CA PHE A 135 -3.67 -7.63 8.88
C PHE A 135 -2.61 -6.60 8.48
N LEU A 136 -2.91 -5.73 7.51
CA LEU A 136 -2.02 -4.67 7.05
C LEU A 136 -2.24 -3.38 7.86
N LEU A 137 -1.20 -2.88 8.50
CA LEU A 137 -1.13 -1.52 9.05
C LEU A 137 -0.16 -0.70 8.22
N GLN A 138 -0.70 0.19 7.39
CA GLN A 138 0.08 1.15 6.62
C GLN A 138 -0.14 2.57 7.18
N GLY A 139 0.92 3.30 7.48
CA GLY A 139 0.76 4.68 7.95
C GLY A 139 2.04 5.48 8.16
N GLY A 140 1.88 6.78 8.34
CA GLY A 140 2.97 7.75 8.50
C GLY A 140 2.55 9.11 7.97
N ASP A 141 3.52 9.94 7.57
CA ASP A 141 3.24 11.30 7.14
C ASP A 141 2.41 11.37 5.86
N CYS A 142 1.68 12.47 5.70
CA CYS A 142 0.98 12.78 4.45
C CYS A 142 1.99 13.07 3.33
N ALA A 143 2.93 13.98 3.62
CA ALA A 143 4.15 14.21 2.86
C ALA A 143 5.30 14.47 3.84
N GLU A 144 6.43 13.80 3.66
CA GLU A 144 7.66 14.10 4.38
C GLU A 144 8.21 15.47 3.93
N SER A 145 8.86 16.20 4.84
CA SER A 145 9.51 17.47 4.54
C SER A 145 11.00 17.45 4.90
N PHE A 146 11.79 18.17 4.12
CA PHE A 146 13.19 18.45 4.40
C PHE A 146 13.40 19.34 5.62
N ALA A 147 12.39 20.14 6.00
CA ALA A 147 12.45 20.99 7.19
C ALA A 147 12.17 20.19 8.48
N GLU A 148 11.35 19.14 8.39
CA GLU A 148 11.00 18.27 9.54
C GLU A 148 11.95 17.06 9.68
N PHE A 149 13.10 17.07 9.01
CA PHE A 149 14.07 15.98 9.05
C PHE A 149 14.81 15.93 10.39
N HIS A 150 14.22 15.19 11.35
CA HIS A 150 14.76 15.07 12.70
C HIS A 150 14.59 13.63 13.24
N PRO A 151 15.59 13.06 13.93
CA PRO A 151 15.53 11.68 14.42
C PRO A 151 14.36 11.42 15.38
N ASN A 152 13.97 12.42 16.19
CA ASN A 152 12.80 12.27 17.07
C ASN A 152 11.49 12.11 16.28
N ASN A 153 11.30 12.83 15.17
CA ASN A 153 10.08 12.73 14.36
C ASN A 153 9.97 11.32 13.76
N ILE A 154 11.08 10.79 13.23
CA ILE A 154 11.16 9.43 12.69
C ILE A 154 10.86 8.40 13.80
N ARG A 155 11.52 8.53 14.95
CA ARG A 155 11.34 7.65 16.11
C ARG A 155 9.90 7.65 16.61
N ASP A 156 9.29 8.83 16.73
CA ASP A 156 7.98 8.98 17.34
C ASP A 156 6.88 8.49 16.39
N THR A 157 6.99 8.71 15.08
CA THR A 157 6.08 8.10 14.09
C THR A 157 6.24 6.57 14.07
N PHE A 158 7.48 6.07 14.07
CA PHE A 158 7.74 4.62 14.18
C PHE A 158 7.13 4.02 15.46
N ARG A 159 7.27 4.72 16.60
CA ARG A 159 6.68 4.33 17.88
C ARG A 159 5.16 4.15 17.79
N VAL A 160 4.45 5.12 17.23
CA VAL A 160 2.98 5.06 17.09
C VAL A 160 2.57 3.85 16.27
N ILE A 161 3.24 3.60 15.13
CA ILE A 161 2.95 2.44 14.28
C ILE A 161 3.14 1.13 15.06
N LEU A 162 4.23 1.00 15.83
CA LEU A 162 4.46 -0.19 16.65
C LEU A 162 3.43 -0.37 17.76
N GLN A 163 3.03 0.71 18.44
CA GLN A 163 2.01 0.64 19.48
C GLN A 163 0.66 0.19 18.90
N MET A 164 0.26 0.75 17.76
CA MET A 164 -0.95 0.31 17.05
C MET A 164 -0.84 -1.14 16.60
N ALA A 165 0.31 -1.56 16.05
CA ALA A 165 0.53 -2.93 15.62
C ALA A 165 0.41 -3.92 16.78
N VAL A 166 0.92 -3.58 17.97
CA VAL A 166 0.78 -4.40 19.17
C VAL A 166 -0.67 -4.50 19.63
N VAL A 167 -1.42 -3.38 19.63
CA VAL A 167 -2.87 -3.39 19.93
C VAL A 167 -3.61 -4.33 18.99
N LEU A 168 -3.40 -4.16 17.67
CA LEU A 168 -4.05 -4.95 16.63
C LEU A 168 -3.69 -6.44 16.74
N THR A 169 -2.40 -6.75 16.92
CA THR A 169 -1.90 -8.13 17.02
C THR A 169 -2.46 -8.82 18.25
N TYR A 170 -2.38 -8.17 19.43
CA TYR A 170 -2.87 -8.75 20.67
C TYR A 170 -4.37 -8.96 20.65
N ALA A 171 -5.13 -7.98 20.16
CA ALA A 171 -6.58 -8.07 20.18
C ALA A 171 -7.11 -9.07 19.16
N SER A 172 -6.64 -9.02 17.91
CA SER A 172 -7.15 -9.85 16.81
C SER A 172 -6.58 -11.27 16.75
N LYS A 173 -5.45 -11.51 17.43
CA LYS A 173 -4.66 -12.75 17.32
C LYS A 173 -4.16 -13.03 15.90
N LEU A 174 -4.03 -11.99 15.08
CA LEU A 174 -3.44 -12.05 13.75
C LEU A 174 -2.10 -11.31 13.73
N PRO A 175 -1.10 -11.78 12.96
CA PRO A 175 0.08 -10.99 12.63
C PRO A 175 -0.30 -9.66 11.99
N THR A 176 0.35 -8.57 12.41
CA THR A 176 0.20 -7.26 11.77
C THR A 176 1.42 -6.97 10.88
N VAL A 177 1.21 -6.81 9.57
CA VAL A 177 2.23 -6.37 8.61
C VAL A 177 2.35 -4.84 8.68
N LYS A 178 3.55 -4.33 8.96
CA LYS A 178 3.78 -2.90 9.26
C LYS A 178 4.47 -2.23 8.09
N VAL A 179 3.82 -1.24 7.49
CA VAL A 179 4.34 -0.51 6.33
C VAL A 179 4.30 1.00 6.61
N GLY A 180 5.47 1.62 6.72
CA GLY A 180 5.60 3.06 6.91
C GLY A 180 5.36 3.85 5.63
N ARG A 181 4.64 4.97 5.72
CA ARG A 181 4.70 6.07 4.75
C ARG A 181 5.90 6.95 5.09
N MET A 182 7.11 6.42 4.88
CA MET A 182 8.36 6.97 5.38
C MET A 182 9.50 6.64 4.42
N ALA A 183 10.54 7.47 4.43
CA ALA A 183 11.74 7.31 3.61
C ALA A 183 11.48 7.37 2.09
N GLY A 184 10.58 8.25 1.65
CA GLY A 184 10.34 8.47 0.21
C GLY A 184 9.06 9.25 -0.13
N GLN A 185 8.20 9.51 0.86
CA GLN A 185 6.88 10.11 0.65
C GLN A 185 6.95 11.64 0.54
N PHE A 186 7.78 12.15 -0.37
CA PHE A 186 7.99 13.59 -0.55
C PHE A 186 7.07 14.21 -1.61
N ALA A 187 6.78 13.49 -2.69
CA ALA A 187 6.02 14.03 -3.81
C ALA A 187 4.51 14.03 -3.52
N LYS A 188 3.80 15.06 -3.99
CA LYS A 188 2.36 15.26 -3.75
C LYS A 188 1.60 15.61 -5.03
N PRO A 189 0.50 14.92 -5.35
CA PRO A 189 -0.37 15.33 -6.45
C PRO A 189 -1.20 16.56 -6.07
N ARG A 190 -1.54 17.39 -7.05
CA ARG A 190 -2.27 18.64 -6.87
C ARG A 190 -3.51 18.70 -7.74
N SER A 191 -4.57 19.32 -7.22
CA SER A 191 -5.81 19.54 -7.98
C SER A 191 -5.67 20.63 -9.05
N ALA A 192 -4.70 21.52 -8.91
CA ALA A 192 -4.40 22.60 -9.86
C ALA A 192 -2.88 22.75 -9.99
N ASP A 193 -2.43 23.18 -11.18
CA ASP A 193 -1.01 23.35 -11.47
C ASP A 193 -0.43 24.62 -10.84
N THR A 194 -1.27 25.62 -10.58
CA THR A 194 -0.93 26.89 -9.94
C THR A 194 -1.72 27.10 -8.64
N GLU A 195 -1.24 28.04 -7.83
CA GLU A 195 -1.85 28.51 -6.59
C GLU A 195 -1.80 30.04 -6.58
N THR A 196 -2.89 30.69 -6.18
CA THR A 196 -2.99 32.15 -6.09
C THR A 196 -3.17 32.57 -4.64
N ILE A 197 -2.25 33.40 -4.14
CA ILE A 197 -2.30 33.99 -2.80
C ILE A 197 -2.09 35.50 -2.96
N ASP A 198 -2.99 36.30 -2.38
CA ASP A 198 -2.96 37.77 -2.42
C ASP A 198 -2.77 38.36 -3.84
N GLY A 199 -3.40 37.72 -4.84
CA GLY A 199 -3.36 38.16 -6.24
C GLY A 199 -2.11 37.76 -7.04
N LEU A 200 -1.12 37.12 -6.41
CA LEU A 200 0.05 36.55 -7.09
C LEU A 200 -0.21 35.07 -7.41
N GLU A 201 -0.06 34.68 -8.68
CA GLU A 201 -0.18 33.29 -9.14
C GLU A 201 1.20 32.66 -9.34
N LEU A 202 1.45 31.51 -8.68
CA LEU A 202 2.69 30.75 -8.78
C LEU A 202 2.41 29.26 -8.98
N PRO A 203 3.38 28.45 -9.45
CA PRO A 203 3.23 27.00 -9.47
C PRO A 203 2.86 26.46 -8.09
N SER A 204 1.96 25.47 -8.07
CA SER A 204 1.59 24.77 -6.84
C SER A 204 2.80 24.06 -6.24
N TYR A 205 2.91 24.07 -4.90
CA TYR A 205 3.82 23.18 -4.18
C TYR A 205 3.46 21.71 -4.45
N ARG A 206 4.42 20.92 -4.96
CA ARG A 206 4.25 19.51 -5.36
C ARG A 206 5.04 18.55 -4.46
N GLY A 207 5.48 19.01 -3.30
CA GLY A 207 6.30 18.23 -2.40
C GLY A 207 7.79 18.54 -2.53
N ASP A 208 8.54 18.27 -1.48
CA ASP A 208 9.93 18.74 -1.33
C ASP A 208 10.89 18.14 -2.36
N ASN A 209 10.56 16.98 -2.96
CA ASN A 209 11.29 16.39 -4.08
C ASN A 209 11.14 17.16 -5.40
N VAL A 210 10.20 18.10 -5.49
CA VAL A 210 9.91 18.87 -6.70
C VAL A 210 10.28 20.34 -6.51
N ASN A 211 9.66 21.03 -5.55
CA ASN A 211 9.84 22.46 -5.31
C ASN A 211 9.70 22.80 -3.82
N ASP A 212 9.98 24.05 -3.47
CA ASP A 212 9.85 24.56 -2.11
C ASP A 212 8.40 24.89 -1.75
N ILE A 213 8.08 24.79 -0.46
CA ILE A 213 6.80 25.21 0.07
C ILE A 213 6.64 26.74 0.04
N ALA A 214 7.73 27.48 0.25
CA ALA A 214 7.73 28.94 0.29
C ALA A 214 7.01 29.52 -0.95
N PHE A 215 6.05 30.42 -0.73
CA PHE A 215 5.26 31.04 -1.80
C PHE A 215 6.05 32.17 -2.47
N THR A 216 7.15 31.81 -3.14
CA THR A 216 8.01 32.73 -3.91
C THR A 216 8.25 32.17 -5.30
N ALA A 217 8.50 33.04 -6.28
CA ALA A 217 8.75 32.62 -7.66
C ALA A 217 9.95 31.66 -7.78
N GLU A 218 11.00 31.91 -6.99
CA GLU A 218 12.18 31.05 -6.91
C GLU A 218 11.85 29.72 -6.23
N GLY A 219 11.20 29.75 -5.05
CA GLY A 219 10.88 28.54 -4.30
C GLY A 219 9.95 27.59 -5.05
N ARG A 220 9.00 28.12 -5.83
CA ARG A 220 8.02 27.32 -6.57
C ARG A 220 8.55 26.73 -7.88
N LYS A 221 9.75 27.11 -8.34
CA LYS A 221 10.37 26.54 -9.53
C LYS A 221 10.81 25.07 -9.27
N PRO A 222 10.40 24.10 -10.11
CA PRO A 222 10.87 22.73 -9.97
C PRO A 222 12.39 22.62 -10.10
N ASP A 223 13.03 21.90 -9.17
CA ASP A 223 14.48 21.73 -9.08
C ASP A 223 14.86 20.24 -9.01
N PRO A 224 15.52 19.67 -10.04
CA PRO A 224 15.92 18.26 -10.03
C PRO A 224 16.89 17.87 -8.91
N ALA A 225 17.68 18.82 -8.38
CA ALA A 225 18.61 18.54 -7.28
C ALA A 225 17.88 18.13 -5.99
N ARG A 226 16.60 18.50 -5.85
CA ARG A 226 15.75 18.07 -4.74
C ARG A 226 15.52 16.56 -4.71
N MET A 227 15.52 15.87 -5.85
CA MET A 227 15.44 14.41 -5.89
C MET A 227 16.65 13.75 -5.22
N ILE A 228 17.86 14.30 -5.40
CA ILE A 228 19.09 13.83 -4.75
C ILE A 228 18.99 14.05 -3.25
N ARG A 229 18.51 15.23 -2.81
CA ARG A 229 18.29 15.52 -1.39
C ARG A 229 17.26 14.56 -0.78
N GLY A 230 16.16 14.32 -1.47
CA GLY A 230 15.13 13.35 -1.09
C GLY A 230 15.70 11.96 -0.88
N TYR A 231 16.48 11.45 -1.85
CA TYR A 231 17.18 10.17 -1.69
C TYR A 231 18.07 10.12 -0.44
N ASN A 232 18.89 11.15 -0.18
CA ASN A 232 19.78 11.16 0.98
C ASN A 232 18.99 11.14 2.31
N GLN A 233 17.88 11.89 2.37
CA GLN A 233 17.00 11.88 3.52
C GLN A 233 16.28 10.53 3.69
N SER A 234 15.83 9.91 2.60
CA SER A 234 15.27 8.56 2.59
C SER A 234 16.27 7.54 3.12
N ALA A 235 17.51 7.55 2.63
CA ALA A 235 18.57 6.63 3.06
C ALA A 235 18.87 6.76 4.56
N ALA A 236 19.01 7.99 5.06
CA ALA A 236 19.24 8.25 6.47
C ALA A 236 18.05 7.83 7.34
N THR A 237 16.83 8.11 6.90
CA THR A 237 15.58 7.74 7.58
C THR A 237 15.43 6.23 7.65
N LEU A 238 15.61 5.52 6.54
CA LEU A 238 15.50 4.08 6.47
C LEU A 238 16.60 3.38 7.28
N ASN A 239 17.83 3.89 7.26
CA ASN A 239 18.90 3.39 8.12
C ASN A 239 18.53 3.48 9.61
N LEU A 240 17.96 4.61 10.04
CA LEU A 240 17.51 4.78 11.41
C LEU A 240 16.32 3.86 11.76
N LEU A 241 15.36 3.70 10.83
CA LEU A 241 14.24 2.76 10.99
C LEU A 241 14.74 1.32 11.15
N ARG A 242 15.71 0.88 10.35
CA ARG A 242 16.33 -0.45 10.46
C ARG A 242 17.04 -0.64 11.80
N ALA A 243 17.70 0.41 12.30
CA ALA A 243 18.34 0.40 13.63
C ALA A 243 17.29 0.29 14.75
N PHE A 244 16.14 0.98 14.66
CA PHE A 244 15.07 0.82 15.65
C PHE A 244 14.38 -0.55 15.57
N ALA A 245 14.15 -1.06 14.35
CA ALA A 245 13.47 -2.32 14.10
C ALA A 245 14.25 -3.55 14.60
N SER A 246 15.59 -3.52 14.53
CA SER A 246 16.46 -4.64 14.93
C SER A 246 17.29 -4.39 16.20
N GLY A 247 17.59 -3.13 16.54
CA GLY A 247 18.46 -2.74 17.65
C GLY A 247 17.80 -2.72 19.04
N GLY A 248 16.66 -3.39 19.20
CA GLY A 248 15.98 -3.55 20.50
C GLY A 248 14.95 -2.48 20.86
N TYR A 249 14.81 -1.41 20.08
CA TYR A 249 13.72 -0.44 20.28
C TYR A 249 12.36 -1.09 20.00
N ALA A 250 12.26 -1.92 18.97
CA ALA A 250 11.04 -2.68 18.65
C ALA A 250 10.77 -3.89 19.56
N ASN A 251 11.53 -4.07 20.65
CA ASN A 251 11.32 -5.17 21.58
C ASN A 251 9.92 -5.06 22.20
N LEU A 252 9.15 -6.16 22.13
CA LEU A 252 7.78 -6.22 22.64
C LEU A 252 7.69 -5.81 24.12
N HIS A 253 8.71 -6.05 24.94
CA HIS A 253 8.76 -5.61 26.33
C HIS A 253 8.87 -4.08 26.50
N GLN A 254 9.44 -3.38 25.52
CA GLN A 254 9.53 -1.93 25.52
C GLN A 254 8.30 -1.29 24.90
N VAL A 255 7.77 -1.86 23.81
CA VAL A 255 6.68 -1.27 23.03
C VAL A 255 5.43 -1.04 23.88
N HIS A 256 5.06 -1.99 24.76
CA HIS A 256 3.89 -1.86 25.63
C HIS A 256 4.11 -0.92 26.83
N LYS A 257 5.37 -0.61 27.19
CA LYS A 257 5.70 0.34 28.26
C LYS A 257 5.69 1.79 27.78
N TRP A 258 5.59 2.02 26.48
CA TRP A 258 5.50 3.37 25.94
C TRP A 258 4.10 3.93 26.19
N THR A 259 3.94 4.66 27.29
CA THR A 259 2.81 5.56 27.47
C THR A 259 3.25 6.92 26.96
N HIS A 260 2.57 7.47 25.95
CA HIS A 260 2.82 8.84 25.54
C HIS A 260 2.36 9.82 26.63
N ASP A 261 3.17 10.85 26.93
CA ASP A 261 2.89 11.84 27.98
C ASP A 261 1.52 12.52 27.85
N PHE A 262 0.96 12.64 26.64
CA PHE A 262 -0.37 13.24 26.41
C PHE A 262 -1.53 12.24 26.55
N MET A 263 -1.27 10.93 26.62
CA MET A 263 -2.33 9.95 26.89
C MET A 263 -2.89 10.09 28.30
N GLY A 264 -2.13 10.59 29.28
CA GLY A 264 -2.58 10.73 30.67
C GLY A 264 -3.87 11.56 30.89
N LYS A 265 -4.44 12.17 29.84
CA LYS A 265 -5.73 12.88 29.85
C LYS A 265 -6.87 12.17 29.09
N SER A 266 -6.63 11.04 28.45
CA SER A 266 -7.59 10.32 27.60
C SER A 266 -8.14 9.07 28.30
N PRO A 267 -9.45 8.79 28.23
CA PRO A 267 -10.03 7.51 28.66
C PRO A 267 -9.38 6.27 28.03
N TRP A 268 -8.73 6.42 26.86
CA TRP A 268 -8.03 5.33 26.19
C TRP A 268 -6.68 4.98 26.82
N ALA A 269 -6.13 5.85 27.68
CA ALA A 269 -4.89 5.57 28.37
C ALA A 269 -5.03 4.41 29.36
N ASP A 270 -6.14 4.37 30.09
CA ASP A 270 -6.44 3.29 31.03
C ASP A 270 -6.61 1.96 30.29
N ARG A 271 -7.36 1.97 29.17
CA ARG A 271 -7.51 0.79 28.30
C ARG A 271 -6.17 0.34 27.72
N TYR A 272 -5.31 1.28 27.33
CA TYR A 272 -3.97 0.96 26.86
C TYR A 272 -3.10 0.38 27.96
N ALA A 273 -3.12 0.95 29.17
CA ALA A 273 -2.39 0.44 30.32
C ALA A 273 -2.85 -0.97 30.71
N GLU A 274 -4.16 -1.25 30.70
CA GLU A 274 -4.71 -2.58 30.96
C GLU A 274 -4.23 -3.59 29.90
N MET A 275 -4.35 -3.24 28.61
CA MET A 275 -3.88 -4.10 27.54
C MET A 275 -2.36 -4.34 27.62
N ALA A 276 -1.58 -3.30 27.91
CA ALA A 276 -0.14 -3.38 28.09
C ALA A 276 0.23 -4.31 29.25
N ALA A 277 -0.49 -4.23 30.38
CA ALA A 277 -0.32 -5.15 31.50
C ALA A 277 -0.58 -6.61 31.10
N ARG A 278 -1.67 -6.86 30.36
CA ARG A 278 -2.00 -8.21 29.86
C ARG A 278 -1.01 -8.75 28.84
N ILE A 279 -0.40 -7.88 28.03
CA ILE A 279 0.71 -8.25 27.14
C ILE A 279 1.95 -8.59 27.98
N GLY A 280 2.25 -7.79 29.00
CA GLY A 280 3.32 -8.08 29.96
C GLY A 280 3.17 -9.46 30.60
N GLU A 281 1.98 -9.76 31.16
CA GLU A 281 1.67 -11.07 31.74
C GLU A 281 1.84 -12.22 30.74
N ALA A 282 1.44 -12.03 29.48
CA ALA A 282 1.61 -13.04 28.44
C ALA A 282 3.08 -13.28 28.09
N LEU A 283 3.89 -12.22 28.04
CA LEU A 283 5.33 -12.33 27.82
C LEU A 283 6.05 -12.97 29.01
N ASP A 284 5.66 -12.62 30.23
CA ASP A 284 6.19 -13.24 31.46
C ASP A 284 5.84 -14.75 31.51
N PHE A 285 4.64 -15.12 31.07
CA PHE A 285 4.25 -16.52 30.91
C PHE A 285 5.10 -17.25 29.86
N MET A 286 5.31 -16.65 28.68
CA MET A 286 6.18 -17.20 27.64
C MET A 286 7.61 -17.41 28.18
N GLN A 287 8.14 -16.42 28.91
CA GLN A 287 9.45 -16.50 29.54
C GLN A 287 9.52 -17.62 30.58
N ALA A 288 8.49 -17.78 31.42
CA ALA A 288 8.38 -18.89 32.37
C ALA A 288 8.33 -20.27 31.67
N CYS A 289 7.82 -20.34 30.44
CA CYS A 289 7.87 -21.52 29.58
C CYS A 289 9.21 -21.70 28.83
N GLY A 290 10.21 -20.85 29.04
CA GLY A 290 11.51 -20.89 28.36
C GLY A 290 11.53 -20.22 26.99
N ILE A 291 10.49 -19.47 26.64
CA ILE A 291 10.38 -18.69 25.40
C ILE A 291 10.62 -17.22 25.74
N ASP A 292 11.79 -16.71 25.39
CA ASP A 292 12.17 -15.33 25.67
C ASP A 292 12.85 -14.68 24.46
N ALA A 293 13.27 -13.43 24.65
CA ALA A 293 13.92 -12.64 23.63
C ALA A 293 15.29 -13.24 23.19
N ASP A 294 15.97 -14.00 24.05
CA ASP A 294 17.23 -14.66 23.75
C ASP A 294 17.01 -15.96 22.97
N SER A 295 15.94 -16.71 23.26
CA SER A 295 15.60 -17.94 22.56
C SER A 295 14.79 -17.73 21.27
N VAL A 296 14.04 -16.63 21.14
CA VAL A 296 13.18 -16.32 19.99
C VAL A 296 13.47 -14.89 19.47
N PRO A 297 14.31 -14.72 18.44
CA PRO A 297 14.67 -13.41 17.88
C PRO A 297 13.47 -12.55 17.44
N GLN A 298 12.34 -13.18 17.08
CA GLN A 298 11.10 -12.52 16.70
C GLN A 298 10.47 -11.69 17.84
N LEU A 299 10.88 -11.89 19.10
CA LEU A 299 10.46 -11.05 20.22
C LEU A 299 11.32 -9.78 20.40
N LYS A 300 12.54 -9.76 19.85
CA LYS A 300 13.49 -8.63 19.92
C LYS A 300 13.36 -7.64 18.79
N ALA A 301 13.04 -8.15 17.60
CA ALA A 301 13.03 -7.39 16.37
C ALA A 301 11.68 -7.54 15.67
N THR A 302 11.40 -6.59 14.78
CA THR A 302 10.19 -6.67 13.95
C THR A 302 10.51 -6.24 12.54
N ASP A 303 9.88 -6.88 11.56
CA ASP A 303 9.97 -6.41 10.18
C ASP A 303 9.18 -5.11 10.02
N PHE A 304 9.82 -4.11 9.43
CA PHE A 304 9.19 -2.83 9.12
C PHE A 304 9.55 -2.44 7.70
N TYR A 305 8.51 -2.26 6.88
CA TYR A 305 8.64 -1.92 5.48
C TYR A 305 8.36 -0.43 5.25
N THR A 306 8.76 0.08 4.09
CA THR A 306 8.56 1.47 3.67
C THR A 306 7.74 1.52 2.39
N SER A 307 7.02 2.62 2.21
CA SER A 307 6.18 2.87 1.06
C SER A 307 6.00 4.35 0.77
N HIS A 308 5.82 4.67 -0.51
CA HIS A 308 5.38 5.98 -0.99
C HIS A 308 4.55 5.87 -2.27
N GLU A 309 3.91 6.98 -2.64
CA GLU A 309 3.25 7.10 -3.94
C GLU A 309 4.31 7.17 -5.02
N ALA A 310 4.33 6.20 -5.93
CA ALA A 310 5.18 6.26 -7.11
C ALA A 310 4.63 7.35 -8.03
N LEU A 311 4.98 8.61 -7.76
CA LEU A 311 4.42 9.78 -8.43
C LEU A 311 5.44 10.41 -9.38
N LEU A 312 6.67 10.62 -8.90
CA LEU A 312 7.73 11.29 -9.64
C LEU A 312 8.54 10.27 -10.45
N LEU A 313 7.99 9.84 -11.59
CA LEU A 313 8.55 8.73 -12.37
C LEU A 313 10.04 8.85 -12.76
N PRO A 314 10.64 10.04 -13.01
CA PRO A 314 12.09 10.14 -13.18
C PRO A 314 12.89 9.67 -11.95
N TYR A 315 12.39 9.91 -10.74
CA TYR A 315 13.00 9.44 -9.49
C TYR A 315 12.87 7.92 -9.34
N GLU A 316 11.66 7.41 -9.55
CA GLU A 316 11.37 5.97 -9.46
C GLU A 316 12.17 5.17 -10.50
N GLN A 317 12.22 5.64 -11.75
CA GLN A 317 13.03 5.04 -12.81
C GLN A 317 14.51 4.99 -12.42
N ALA A 318 15.07 6.08 -11.89
CA ALA A 318 16.48 6.13 -11.51
C ALA A 318 16.81 5.14 -10.37
N LEU A 319 15.85 4.82 -9.51
CA LEU A 319 16.02 3.86 -8.41
C LEU A 319 15.54 2.44 -8.75
N THR A 320 15.17 2.17 -10.00
CA THR A 320 14.79 0.84 -10.46
C THR A 320 16.03 0.02 -10.81
N ARG A 321 16.14 -1.18 -10.22
CA ARG A 321 17.30 -2.09 -10.35
C ARG A 321 16.86 -3.47 -10.76
N GLN A 322 17.73 -4.15 -11.49
CA GLN A 322 17.56 -5.56 -11.78
C GLN A 322 18.09 -6.40 -10.62
N ASP A 323 17.29 -7.33 -10.11
CA ASP A 323 17.74 -8.27 -9.08
C ASP A 323 18.76 -9.23 -9.69
N SER A 324 19.96 -9.29 -9.10
CA SER A 324 21.02 -10.21 -9.52
C SER A 324 20.63 -11.69 -9.42
N LEU A 325 19.64 -12.04 -8.58
CA LEU A 325 19.22 -13.43 -8.36
C LEU A 325 18.19 -13.93 -9.38
N THR A 326 17.24 -13.08 -9.77
CA THR A 326 16.11 -13.48 -10.63
C THR A 326 16.15 -12.83 -12.01
N GLY A 327 16.86 -11.73 -12.19
CA GLY A 327 16.82 -10.91 -13.40
C GLY A 327 15.58 -10.02 -13.49
N ASP A 328 14.67 -10.05 -12.51
CA ASP A 328 13.49 -9.19 -12.50
C ASP A 328 13.84 -7.76 -12.07
N TRP A 329 13.03 -6.80 -12.51
CA TRP A 329 13.17 -5.41 -12.11
C TRP A 329 12.42 -5.11 -10.82
N TYR A 330 13.02 -4.34 -9.93
CA TYR A 330 12.39 -3.81 -8.72
C TYR A 330 12.67 -2.32 -8.64
N ASP A 331 11.64 -1.54 -8.32
CA ASP A 331 11.89 -0.18 -7.86
C ASP A 331 12.42 -0.26 -6.43
N THR A 332 13.69 0.08 -6.26
CA THR A 332 14.38 -0.02 -4.98
C THR A 332 14.32 1.29 -4.18
N SER A 333 13.42 2.21 -4.56
CA SER A 333 13.10 3.40 -3.78
C SER A 333 12.33 3.06 -2.50
N ALA A 334 11.49 2.01 -2.52
CA ALA A 334 10.76 1.52 -1.36
C ALA A 334 10.35 0.05 -1.50
N HIS A 335 9.90 -0.56 -0.39
CA HIS A 335 9.44 -1.94 -0.41
C HIS A 335 8.12 -2.10 -1.16
N MET A 336 7.17 -1.18 -0.92
CA MET A 336 5.87 -1.13 -1.56
C MET A 336 5.63 0.26 -2.16
N LEU A 337 5.03 0.32 -3.35
CA LEU A 337 4.68 1.57 -4.00
C LEU A 337 3.18 1.61 -4.27
N TRP A 338 2.56 2.78 -4.37
CA TRP A 338 1.16 2.85 -4.84
C TRP A 338 0.92 3.86 -5.94
N ILE A 339 -0.15 3.61 -6.71
CA ILE A 339 -0.71 4.53 -7.71
C ILE A 339 -1.80 5.38 -7.04
N GLY A 340 -1.65 6.69 -7.11
CA GLY A 340 -2.62 7.65 -6.57
C GLY A 340 -3.92 7.72 -7.37
N ASP A 341 -4.96 8.28 -6.77
CA ASP A 341 -6.31 8.35 -7.36
C ASP A 341 -6.37 9.18 -8.65
N ARG A 342 -5.45 10.13 -8.81
CA ARG A 342 -5.35 11.04 -9.97
C ARG A 342 -4.47 10.49 -11.10
N THR A 343 -3.78 9.38 -10.86
CA THR A 343 -2.80 8.78 -11.79
C THR A 343 -3.18 7.36 -12.19
N ARG A 344 -4.31 6.83 -11.71
CA ARG A 344 -4.81 5.47 -12.00
C ARG A 344 -5.87 5.41 -13.11
N PHE A 345 -5.43 5.58 -14.35
CA PHE A 345 -6.32 5.47 -15.51
C PHE A 345 -5.70 4.58 -16.58
N GLU A 346 -6.53 4.08 -17.49
CA GLU A 346 -6.09 3.24 -18.60
C GLU A 346 -5.14 4.03 -19.51
N GLY A 347 -3.98 3.46 -19.85
CA GLY A 347 -2.92 4.17 -20.59
C GLY A 347 -2.06 5.12 -19.76
N SER A 348 -2.19 5.11 -18.42
CA SER A 348 -1.37 5.92 -17.52
C SER A 348 0.10 5.48 -17.50
N ALA A 349 1.01 6.46 -17.53
CA ALA A 349 2.44 6.26 -17.31
C ALA A 349 2.75 5.59 -15.96
N HIS A 350 1.97 5.89 -14.92
CA HIS A 350 2.15 5.27 -13.61
C HIS A 350 1.74 3.79 -13.62
N VAL A 351 0.67 3.44 -14.33
CA VAL A 351 0.27 2.04 -14.52
C VAL A 351 1.32 1.29 -15.33
N GLU A 352 1.84 1.91 -16.41
CA GLU A 352 2.90 1.35 -17.25
C GLU A 352 4.20 1.11 -16.45
N PHE A 353 4.60 2.05 -15.60
CA PHE A 353 5.77 1.87 -14.76
C PHE A 353 5.59 0.70 -13.78
N LEU A 354 4.49 0.70 -13.01
CA LEU A 354 4.28 -0.30 -11.95
C LEU A 354 3.94 -1.70 -12.46
N ARG A 355 3.51 -1.87 -13.72
CA ARG A 355 3.23 -3.22 -14.26
C ARG A 355 4.49 -4.09 -14.38
N GLY A 356 5.67 -3.48 -14.52
CA GLY A 356 6.91 -4.21 -14.81
C GLY A 356 7.89 -4.37 -13.65
N ILE A 357 7.66 -3.67 -12.52
CA ILE A 357 8.45 -3.89 -11.30
C ILE A 357 7.94 -5.09 -10.51
N GLY A 358 8.78 -5.73 -9.69
CA GLY A 358 8.47 -6.91 -8.86
C GLY A 358 7.93 -6.60 -7.46
N ASN A 359 7.93 -5.33 -7.04
CA ASN A 359 7.43 -4.89 -5.74
C ASN A 359 5.94 -5.25 -5.54
N PRO A 360 5.46 -5.51 -4.31
CA PRO A 360 4.04 -5.41 -4.05
C PRO A 360 3.58 -3.96 -4.26
N ILE A 361 2.40 -3.78 -4.86
CA ILE A 361 1.91 -2.45 -5.23
C ILE A 361 0.49 -2.20 -4.70
N GLY A 362 0.22 -0.94 -4.38
CA GLY A 362 -1.08 -0.43 -4.01
C GLY A 362 -1.74 0.38 -5.14
N MET A 363 -3.06 0.51 -5.09
CA MET A 363 -3.80 1.45 -5.94
C MET A 363 -4.93 2.07 -5.14
N LYS A 364 -5.00 3.41 -5.11
CA LYS A 364 -6.12 4.12 -4.49
C LYS A 364 -7.42 3.78 -5.23
N CYS A 365 -8.53 3.62 -4.54
CA CYS A 365 -9.83 3.29 -5.11
C CYS A 365 -10.84 4.30 -4.56
N GLY A 366 -11.04 5.39 -5.28
CA GLY A 366 -12.02 6.43 -4.95
C GLY A 366 -13.40 6.20 -5.59
N PRO A 367 -14.40 7.04 -5.25
CA PRO A 367 -15.79 6.89 -5.69
C PRO A 367 -16.04 6.92 -7.20
N SER A 368 -15.08 7.38 -8.01
CA SER A 368 -15.19 7.46 -9.47
C SER A 368 -14.69 6.20 -10.19
N LEU A 369 -14.22 5.19 -9.46
CA LEU A 369 -13.69 3.97 -10.07
C LEU A 369 -14.83 2.99 -10.36
N GLU A 370 -15.00 2.68 -11.64
CA GLU A 370 -15.97 1.67 -12.08
C GLU A 370 -15.39 0.24 -12.03
N PRO A 371 -16.23 -0.78 -11.80
CA PRO A 371 -15.80 -2.18 -11.72
C PRO A 371 -14.99 -2.67 -12.93
N ASP A 372 -15.45 -2.41 -14.15
CA ASP A 372 -14.77 -2.91 -15.36
C ASP A 372 -13.42 -2.23 -15.57
N ALA A 373 -13.30 -0.95 -15.20
CA ALA A 373 -12.03 -0.24 -15.23
C ALA A 373 -11.05 -0.82 -14.20
N LEU A 374 -11.52 -1.13 -12.99
CA LEU A 374 -10.71 -1.81 -11.97
C LEU A 374 -10.21 -3.18 -12.46
N LEU A 375 -11.08 -3.98 -13.08
CA LEU A 375 -10.70 -5.30 -13.58
C LEU A 375 -9.61 -5.22 -14.66
N ARG A 376 -9.73 -4.30 -15.64
CA ARG A 376 -8.67 -4.08 -16.65
C ARG A 376 -7.35 -3.63 -16.05
N LEU A 377 -7.39 -2.76 -15.03
CA LEU A 377 -6.21 -2.35 -14.29
C LEU A 377 -5.57 -3.54 -13.54
N LEU A 378 -6.37 -4.42 -12.92
CA LEU A 378 -5.87 -5.62 -12.26
C LEU A 378 -5.25 -6.62 -13.23
N ASP A 379 -5.84 -6.82 -14.40
CA ASP A 379 -5.28 -7.68 -15.45
C ASP A 379 -3.94 -7.13 -15.97
N THR A 380 -3.76 -5.82 -15.94
CA THR A 380 -2.48 -5.18 -16.31
C THR A 380 -1.43 -5.28 -15.20
N LEU A 381 -1.82 -5.01 -13.95
CA LEU A 381 -0.92 -4.82 -12.81
C LEU A 381 -0.58 -6.12 -12.06
N ASN A 382 -1.44 -7.14 -12.17
CA ASN A 382 -1.25 -8.47 -11.59
C ASN A 382 -1.81 -9.56 -12.51
N PRO A 383 -1.28 -9.69 -13.75
CA PRO A 383 -1.79 -10.63 -14.75
C PRO A 383 -1.75 -12.08 -14.28
N TYR A 384 -0.78 -12.41 -13.42
CA TYR A 384 -0.59 -13.76 -12.86
C TYR A 384 -1.37 -14.01 -11.58
N ARG A 385 -2.12 -13.01 -11.08
CA ARG A 385 -2.94 -13.08 -9.87
C ARG A 385 -2.16 -13.59 -8.66
N ILE A 386 -0.94 -13.11 -8.52
CA ILE A 386 -0.05 -13.43 -7.41
C ILE A 386 -0.67 -12.86 -6.13
N PRO A 387 -1.00 -13.69 -5.12
CA PRO A 387 -1.47 -13.19 -3.83
C PRO A 387 -0.45 -12.24 -3.21
N GLY A 388 -0.93 -11.15 -2.60
CA GLY A 388 -0.06 -10.13 -1.99
C GLY A 388 0.57 -9.13 -2.95
N ARG A 389 0.48 -9.34 -4.27
CA ARG A 389 0.97 -8.38 -5.27
C ARG A 389 0.15 -7.08 -5.27
N MET A 390 -1.18 -7.17 -5.15
CA MET A 390 -2.07 -6.02 -5.25
C MET A 390 -2.75 -5.69 -3.93
N THR A 391 -2.66 -4.41 -3.54
CA THR A 391 -3.45 -3.82 -2.46
C THR A 391 -4.41 -2.77 -3.03
N LEU A 392 -5.73 -2.96 -2.86
CA LEU A 392 -6.75 -1.99 -3.23
C LEU A 392 -7.06 -1.10 -2.03
N ILE A 393 -6.71 0.18 -2.13
CA ILE A 393 -6.76 1.15 -1.02
C ILE A 393 -7.97 2.07 -1.20
N THR A 394 -9.08 1.72 -0.56
CA THR A 394 -10.39 2.39 -0.70
C THR A 394 -10.41 3.75 0.02
N ARG A 395 -10.99 4.78 -0.60
CA ARG A 395 -11.05 6.15 -0.03
C ARG A 395 -12.32 6.90 -0.44
N TYR A 396 -13.46 6.39 0.00
CA TYR A 396 -14.77 6.85 -0.45
C TYR A 396 -15.30 8.07 0.31
N GLY A 397 -14.93 8.22 1.58
CA GLY A 397 -15.63 9.07 2.53
C GLY A 397 -16.71 8.29 3.28
N HIS A 398 -16.94 8.71 4.53
CA HIS A 398 -17.88 8.07 5.46
C HIS A 398 -19.32 7.90 4.93
N ASP A 399 -19.76 8.82 4.07
CA ASP A 399 -21.12 8.91 3.54
C ASP A 399 -21.32 8.07 2.26
N LYS A 400 -20.24 7.55 1.67
CA LYS A 400 -20.26 6.91 0.34
C LYS A 400 -19.76 5.47 0.35
N ILE A 401 -19.00 5.07 1.36
CA ILE A 401 -18.31 3.77 1.39
C ILE A 401 -19.29 2.59 1.26
N GLU A 402 -20.40 2.60 2.00
CA GLU A 402 -21.36 1.49 1.99
C GLU A 402 -22.16 1.38 0.69
N ALA A 403 -22.37 2.50 0.00
CA ALA A 403 -23.07 2.52 -1.28
C ALA A 403 -22.14 2.18 -2.46
N GLY A 404 -20.88 2.65 -2.43
CA GLY A 404 -19.97 2.57 -3.56
C GLY A 404 -19.08 1.32 -3.58
N LEU A 405 -18.54 0.91 -2.43
CA LEU A 405 -17.58 -0.20 -2.37
C LEU A 405 -18.13 -1.58 -2.78
N PRO A 406 -19.39 -1.97 -2.45
CA PRO A 406 -19.88 -3.33 -2.73
C PRO A 406 -19.74 -3.76 -4.20
N ALA A 407 -19.95 -2.84 -5.15
CA ALA A 407 -19.84 -3.15 -6.57
C ALA A 407 -18.43 -3.59 -6.99
N LEU A 408 -17.40 -2.92 -6.47
CA LEU A 408 -15.99 -3.29 -6.70
C LEU A 408 -15.65 -4.63 -6.04
N VAL A 409 -16.06 -4.82 -4.78
CA VAL A 409 -15.79 -6.06 -4.05
C VAL A 409 -16.39 -7.26 -4.75
N ARG A 410 -17.65 -7.17 -5.20
CA ARG A 410 -18.33 -8.24 -5.95
C ARG A 410 -17.63 -8.55 -7.27
N ALA A 411 -17.19 -7.53 -8.01
CA ALA A 411 -16.51 -7.72 -9.29
C ALA A 411 -15.16 -8.44 -9.10
N VAL A 412 -14.32 -7.95 -8.19
CA VAL A 412 -13.01 -8.56 -7.88
C VAL A 412 -13.18 -10.00 -7.37
N LYS A 413 -14.15 -10.24 -6.50
CA LYS A 413 -14.46 -11.59 -5.97
C LYS A 413 -14.92 -12.52 -7.08
N ARG A 414 -15.85 -12.08 -7.94
CA ARG A 414 -16.38 -12.86 -9.07
C ARG A 414 -15.27 -13.27 -10.04
N GLU A 415 -14.38 -12.34 -10.38
CA GLU A 415 -13.28 -12.63 -11.30
C GLU A 415 -12.15 -13.42 -10.64
N GLY A 416 -12.12 -13.53 -9.31
CA GLY A 416 -11.12 -14.33 -8.57
C GLY A 416 -9.74 -13.69 -8.51
N HIS A 417 -9.65 -12.36 -8.44
CA HIS A 417 -8.38 -11.69 -8.15
C HIS A 417 -8.04 -11.79 -6.66
N SER A 418 -6.84 -12.25 -6.34
CA SER A 418 -6.31 -12.21 -4.97
C SER A 418 -5.74 -10.81 -4.70
N VAL A 419 -6.42 -10.05 -3.85
CA VAL A 419 -6.03 -8.69 -3.47
C VAL A 419 -6.12 -8.50 -1.96
N VAL A 420 -5.30 -7.59 -1.44
CA VAL A 420 -5.50 -7.04 -0.10
C VAL A 420 -6.47 -5.86 -0.20
N TRP A 421 -7.55 -5.88 0.56
CA TRP A 421 -8.41 -4.71 0.72
C TRP A 421 -7.92 -3.88 1.90
N SER A 422 -7.63 -2.61 1.66
CA SER A 422 -7.20 -1.66 2.68
C SER A 422 -8.12 -0.43 2.67
N CYS A 423 -8.43 0.11 3.86
CA CYS A 423 -9.21 1.32 4.00
C CYS A 423 -8.31 2.53 4.24
N ASP A 424 -8.44 3.56 3.42
CA ASP A 424 -7.89 4.90 3.63
C ASP A 424 -9.03 5.84 4.04
N PRO A 425 -9.32 5.94 5.35
CA PRO A 425 -10.41 6.75 5.87
C PRO A 425 -10.05 8.25 5.95
N MET A 426 -8.90 8.65 5.39
CA MET A 426 -8.36 9.99 5.55
C MET A 426 -8.74 10.88 4.37
N HIS A 427 -8.43 10.43 3.16
CA HIS A 427 -8.51 11.25 1.95
C HIS A 427 -9.95 11.48 1.45
N GLY A 428 -10.94 10.71 1.94
CA GLY A 428 -12.36 10.90 1.65
C GLY A 428 -13.06 11.89 2.59
N ASN A 429 -12.45 12.21 3.75
CA ASN A 429 -13.12 12.90 4.86
C ASN A 429 -12.54 14.29 5.18
N VAL A 430 -11.87 14.93 4.23
CA VAL A 430 -11.32 16.28 4.40
C VAL A 430 -12.45 17.32 4.36
N VAL A 431 -12.47 18.21 5.34
CA VAL A 431 -13.34 19.41 5.38
C VAL A 431 -12.50 20.67 5.57
N LYS A 432 -13.07 21.83 5.26
CA LYS A 432 -12.49 23.14 5.58
C LYS A 432 -13.22 23.73 6.77
N ALA A 433 -12.49 23.96 7.87
CA ALA A 433 -13.01 24.59 9.09
C ALA A 433 -13.27 26.08 8.88
N ALA A 434 -14.03 26.70 9.80
CA ALA A 434 -14.41 28.12 9.68
C ALA A 434 -13.20 29.09 9.67
N ASN A 435 -12.12 28.71 10.35
CA ASN A 435 -10.86 29.44 10.39
C ASN A 435 -9.96 29.24 9.15
N GLY A 436 -10.44 28.50 8.15
CA GLY A 436 -9.73 28.30 6.88
C GLY A 436 -8.80 27.09 6.84
N TYR A 437 -8.49 26.47 7.98
CA TYR A 437 -7.70 25.24 8.02
C TYR A 437 -8.48 24.07 7.40
N LYS A 438 -7.74 23.17 6.74
CA LYS A 438 -8.29 21.85 6.44
C LYS A 438 -8.25 21.02 7.72
N THR A 439 -9.26 20.21 7.95
CA THR A 439 -9.27 19.24 9.05
C THR A 439 -10.00 17.97 8.60
N ARG A 440 -9.93 16.92 9.42
CA ARG A 440 -10.68 15.68 9.24
C ARG A 440 -11.34 15.35 10.58
N PRO A 441 -12.67 15.35 10.68
CA PRO A 441 -13.35 14.95 11.90
C PRO A 441 -13.08 13.47 12.17
N PHE A 442 -12.55 13.15 13.34
CA PHE A 442 -12.19 11.78 13.73
C PHE A 442 -13.39 10.82 13.61
N GLU A 443 -14.60 11.29 13.92
CA GLU A 443 -15.79 10.45 13.81
C GLU A 443 -16.14 10.07 12.36
N ARG A 444 -15.82 10.94 11.39
CA ARG A 444 -15.97 10.58 9.96
C ARG A 444 -14.93 9.55 9.54
N ILE A 445 -13.69 9.68 10.04
CA ILE A 445 -12.64 8.69 9.82
C ILE A 445 -13.12 7.32 10.33
N LEU A 446 -13.64 7.26 11.57
CA LEU A 446 -14.17 6.03 12.15
C LEU A 446 -15.39 5.49 11.40
N ALA A 447 -16.32 6.36 11.00
CA ALA A 447 -17.51 5.95 10.26
C ALA A 447 -17.16 5.29 8.92
N GLU A 448 -16.16 5.80 8.18
CA GLU A 448 -15.70 5.15 6.95
C GLU A 448 -15.08 3.77 7.23
N VAL A 449 -14.28 3.64 8.29
CA VAL A 449 -13.73 2.34 8.71
C VAL A 449 -14.85 1.36 9.07
N ARG A 450 -15.86 1.80 9.83
CA ARG A 450 -17.02 0.95 10.18
C ARG A 450 -17.75 0.46 8.93
N GLY A 451 -18.01 1.37 7.99
CA GLY A 451 -18.65 1.03 6.71
C GLY A 451 -17.81 0.06 5.87
N PHE A 452 -16.50 0.24 5.83
CA PHE A 452 -15.58 -0.69 5.16
C PHE A 452 -15.67 -2.11 5.72
N PHE A 453 -15.62 -2.28 7.04
CA PHE A 453 -15.80 -3.59 7.67
C PHE A 453 -17.22 -4.16 7.44
N ALA A 454 -18.25 -3.32 7.48
CA ALA A 454 -19.63 -3.73 7.23
C ALA A 454 -19.81 -4.29 5.81
N VAL A 455 -19.26 -3.61 4.80
CA VAL A 455 -19.27 -4.07 3.41
C VAL A 455 -18.57 -5.42 3.28
N HIS A 456 -17.35 -5.55 3.81
CA HIS A 456 -16.60 -6.81 3.69
C HIS A 456 -17.31 -7.99 4.34
N ARG A 457 -17.93 -7.78 5.50
CA ARG A 457 -18.76 -8.78 6.17
C ARG A 457 -19.97 -9.17 5.33
N ALA A 458 -20.70 -8.20 4.81
CA ALA A 458 -21.89 -8.44 3.97
C ALA A 458 -21.54 -9.19 2.67
N GLU A 459 -20.39 -8.88 2.07
CA GLU A 459 -19.91 -9.53 0.85
C GLU A 459 -19.12 -10.83 1.11
N GLY A 460 -18.92 -11.23 2.37
CA GLY A 460 -18.15 -12.41 2.76
C GLY A 460 -16.71 -12.36 2.23
N THR A 461 -16.04 -11.23 2.41
CA THR A 461 -14.64 -10.97 2.02
C THR A 461 -13.85 -10.44 3.21
N PHE A 462 -12.53 -10.30 3.10
CA PHE A 462 -11.70 -9.84 4.22
C PHE A 462 -11.39 -8.35 4.16
N ALA A 463 -11.74 -7.62 5.23
CA ALA A 463 -11.25 -6.28 5.51
C ALA A 463 -9.78 -6.37 5.96
N GLY A 464 -8.85 -6.31 5.00
CA GLY A 464 -7.47 -6.75 5.19
C GLY A 464 -6.49 -5.73 5.78
N GLY A 465 -6.83 -4.44 5.80
CA GLY A 465 -5.90 -3.44 6.31
C GLY A 465 -6.45 -2.03 6.44
N ILE A 466 -5.58 -1.17 6.96
CA ILE A 466 -5.79 0.26 7.09
C ILE A 466 -4.60 1.04 6.51
N HIS A 467 -4.88 2.19 5.92
CA HIS A 467 -3.91 3.15 5.39
C HIS A 467 -4.19 4.53 5.99
N CYS A 468 -3.42 4.95 6.99
CA CYS A 468 -3.67 6.20 7.71
C CYS A 468 -2.52 7.21 7.60
N GLU A 469 -2.88 8.48 7.62
CA GLU A 469 -1.92 9.57 7.78
C GLU A 469 -1.86 9.95 9.25
N MET A 470 -0.68 9.79 9.85
CA MET A 470 -0.47 9.93 11.29
C MET A 470 0.91 10.51 11.59
N THR A 471 1.08 11.03 12.80
CA THR A 471 2.38 11.45 13.32
C THR A 471 2.51 11.14 14.80
N GLY A 472 3.72 10.83 15.24
CA GLY A 472 4.08 10.73 16.66
C GLY A 472 4.13 12.07 17.38
N GLN A 473 4.11 13.18 16.63
CA GLN A 473 4.11 14.52 17.18
C GLN A 473 2.77 14.85 17.84
N ASN A 474 2.81 15.72 18.86
CA ASN A 474 1.62 16.20 19.55
C ASN A 474 0.97 17.34 18.75
N VAL A 475 0.30 17.00 17.65
CA VAL A 475 -0.33 17.96 16.73
C VAL A 475 -1.84 18.07 16.94
N THR A 476 -2.41 19.19 16.48
CA THR A 476 -3.85 19.50 16.50
C THR A 476 -4.38 19.66 15.08
N GLU A 477 -4.33 18.59 14.28
CA GLU A 477 -4.65 18.65 12.86
C GLU A 477 -6.05 18.07 12.54
N CYS A 478 -6.40 16.93 13.14
CA CYS A 478 -7.74 16.33 13.05
C CYS A 478 -8.61 16.72 14.26
N THR A 479 -9.86 17.09 14.02
CA THR A 479 -10.83 17.44 15.06
C THR A 479 -11.45 16.20 15.72
N GLY A 480 -11.90 16.33 16.96
CA GLY A 480 -12.51 15.25 17.74
C GLY A 480 -11.51 14.22 18.27
N GLY A 481 -11.97 12.97 18.42
CA GLY A 481 -11.28 11.93 19.20
C GLY A 481 -11.41 12.19 20.69
N ALA A 482 -10.84 11.32 21.51
CA ALA A 482 -11.00 11.38 22.97
C ALA A 482 -10.36 12.62 23.64
N ILE A 483 -9.46 13.31 22.93
CA ILE A 483 -8.87 14.58 23.39
C ILE A 483 -9.80 15.78 23.07
N ASP A 484 -10.84 15.56 22.26
CA ASP A 484 -11.84 16.54 21.82
C ASP A 484 -11.21 17.81 21.22
N ILE A 485 -10.40 17.63 20.17
CA ILE A 485 -9.78 18.75 19.46
C ILE A 485 -10.87 19.53 18.73
N THR A 486 -11.08 20.79 19.14
CA THR A 486 -12.03 21.71 18.52
C THR A 486 -11.44 22.41 17.31
N GLU A 487 -12.28 23.01 16.46
CA GLU A 487 -11.79 23.85 15.34
C GLU A 487 -10.90 25.01 15.80
N HIS A 488 -11.17 25.58 16.98
CA HIS A 488 -10.33 26.62 17.57
C HIS A 488 -8.95 26.08 17.97
N GLY A 489 -8.90 24.87 18.55
CA GLY A 489 -7.66 24.21 18.94
C GLY A 489 -6.76 23.82 17.76
N LEU A 490 -7.25 23.86 16.51
CA LEU A 490 -6.42 23.58 15.35
C LEU A 490 -5.18 24.50 15.29
N ALA A 491 -5.36 25.78 15.59
CA ALA A 491 -4.30 26.78 15.49
C ALA A 491 -3.13 26.57 16.47
N ASP A 492 -3.30 25.73 17.50
CA ASP A 492 -2.28 25.54 18.54
C ASP A 492 -1.02 24.88 17.98
N ARG A 493 -1.17 23.80 17.21
CA ARG A 493 -0.07 22.95 16.70
C ARG A 493 -0.40 22.33 15.34
N TYR A 494 -0.81 23.16 14.39
CA TYR A 494 -1.02 22.74 13.00
C TYR A 494 0.30 22.76 12.24
N HIS A 495 0.98 21.61 12.15
CA HIS A 495 2.32 21.51 11.57
C HIS A 495 2.34 20.96 10.14
N THR A 496 1.29 20.29 9.70
CA THR A 496 1.19 19.83 8.31
C THR A 496 0.97 20.98 7.33
N HIS A 497 1.73 20.94 6.25
CA HIS A 497 1.51 21.79 5.08
C HIS A 497 0.66 21.11 4.00
N CYS A 498 0.29 19.87 4.27
CA CYS A 498 -0.31 18.96 3.33
C CYS A 498 -1.76 18.73 3.75
N ASP A 499 -2.10 17.50 4.13
CA ASP A 499 -3.38 17.18 4.72
C ASP A 499 -3.25 16.87 6.23
N PRO A 500 -4.34 17.02 7.02
CA PRO A 500 -4.38 16.80 8.47
C PRO A 500 -4.06 15.37 8.92
N ARG A 501 -3.07 15.17 9.79
CA ARG A 501 -2.68 13.85 10.30
C ARG A 501 -3.40 13.52 11.61
N LEU A 502 -3.65 12.24 11.85
CA LEU A 502 -3.95 11.77 13.20
C LEU A 502 -2.75 12.01 14.11
N ASN A 503 -2.97 12.62 15.26
CA ASN A 503 -1.94 12.59 16.30
C ASN A 503 -1.87 11.18 16.92
N ALA A 504 -0.86 10.96 17.75
CA ALA A 504 -0.62 9.66 18.37
C ALA A 504 -1.78 9.18 19.28
N GLY A 505 -2.52 10.09 19.93
CA GLY A 505 -3.69 9.75 20.75
C GLY A 505 -4.86 9.22 19.91
N GLN A 506 -5.20 9.95 18.84
CA GLN A 506 -6.24 9.54 17.88
C GLN A 506 -5.84 8.26 17.14
N SER A 507 -4.55 8.08 16.85
CA SER A 507 -4.02 6.87 16.21
C SER A 507 -4.20 5.64 17.09
N LEU A 508 -3.94 5.74 18.39
CA LEU A 508 -4.15 4.63 19.33
C LEU A 508 -5.63 4.35 19.57
N GLU A 509 -6.45 5.39 19.69
CA GLU A 509 -7.91 5.25 19.74
C GLU A 509 -8.44 4.48 18.51
N LEU A 510 -7.99 4.84 17.31
CA LEU A 510 -8.32 4.12 16.08
C LEU A 510 -7.89 2.65 16.14
N ALA A 511 -6.69 2.35 16.66
CA ALA A 511 -6.20 0.97 16.75
C ALA A 511 -7.07 0.09 17.66
N PHE A 512 -7.54 0.60 18.80
CA PHE A 512 -8.46 -0.14 19.67
C PHE A 512 -9.79 -0.43 18.99
N LEU A 513 -10.35 0.57 18.29
CA LEU A 513 -11.62 0.42 17.59
C LEU A 513 -11.49 -0.54 16.40
N LEU A 514 -10.37 -0.49 15.67
CA LEU A 514 -10.03 -1.47 14.63
C LEU A 514 -9.91 -2.89 15.20
N ALA A 515 -9.26 -3.03 16.35
CA ALA A 515 -9.13 -4.30 17.05
C ALA A 515 -10.50 -4.92 17.43
N GLU A 516 -11.44 -4.10 17.91
CA GLU A 516 -12.82 -4.54 18.18
C GLU A 516 -13.53 -5.02 16.90
N MET A 517 -13.41 -4.26 15.81
CA MET A 517 -14.02 -4.59 14.51
C MET A 517 -13.42 -5.86 13.90
N LEU A 518 -12.11 -6.01 13.94
CA LEU A 518 -11.40 -7.19 13.45
C LEU A 518 -11.74 -8.44 14.27
N ASN A 519 -11.93 -8.32 15.58
CA ASN A 519 -12.40 -9.42 16.41
C ASN A 519 -13.81 -9.90 16.04
N ALA A 520 -14.72 -8.96 15.75
CA ALA A 520 -16.05 -9.31 15.27
C ALA A 520 -15.99 -10.04 13.91
N GLU A 521 -15.11 -9.58 13.01
CA GLU A 521 -14.87 -10.21 11.71
C GLU A 521 -14.33 -11.64 11.86
N MET A 522 -13.33 -11.84 12.72
CA MET A 522 -12.74 -13.16 12.93
C MET A 522 -13.69 -14.15 13.60
N LYS A 523 -14.59 -13.69 14.48
CA LYS A 523 -15.67 -14.54 15.04
C LYS A 523 -16.62 -15.04 13.97
N HIS A 524 -16.97 -14.21 13.00
CA HIS A 524 -17.86 -14.62 11.90
C HIS A 524 -17.18 -15.62 10.95
N ARG A 525 -15.85 -15.57 10.82
CA ARG A 525 -15.09 -16.41 9.89
C ARG A 525 -14.67 -17.76 10.46
N ARG A 526 -14.56 -17.89 11.79
CA ARG A 526 -14.32 -19.19 12.43
C ARG A 526 -15.66 -19.94 12.48
N PRO A 527 -15.80 -21.10 11.81
CA PRO A 527 -17.00 -21.90 11.98
C PRO A 527 -17.13 -22.32 13.45
N GLU A 528 -18.36 -22.35 13.96
CA GLU A 528 -18.64 -22.94 15.28
C GLU A 528 -18.14 -24.39 15.28
N GLY A 529 -17.02 -24.66 15.96
CA GLY A 529 -16.44 -26.00 16.11
C GLY A 529 -15.02 -26.25 15.57
N ALA A 530 -14.23 -25.21 15.26
CA ALA A 530 -12.80 -25.34 15.01
C ALA A 530 -11.94 -25.12 16.26
#